data_AF-A0A372MDP8-F1
#
_entry.id   AF-A0A372MDP8-F1
#
_cell.length_a   1.000
_cell.length_b   1.000
_cell.length_c   1.000
_cell.angle_alpha   90.00
_cell.angle_beta   90.00
_cell.angle_gamma   90.00
#
_symmetry.space_group_name_H-M   'P 1'
#
loop_
_entity.id
_entity.type
_entity.pdbx_description
1 polymer ?
#
loop_
_entity_poly.entity_id
_entity_poly.type
_entity_poly.pdbx_seq_one_letter_code
_entity_poly.pdbx_strand_id
1 'polypeptide(L)'
;MNTFTRLVPIGFLLVLLLSSCATTARKEVPYYDFQGMADSGVIVVTVDAQKESELIKSVFADMQEFADRAERISLSLSPRVDAYPLEVDELDAYGVIEGDYPKWLVNTTMMYSRELKRQYAQDDLTYFQQKNGELSIYAPNNDKILFTNRGYPEVYEIYNAERRLIDLPTANDMLSSSIAVYSLEPETFFDLGLELPDTVITQAKVMLLLINQKEDGGYSLDAYITMDTPKLANTLSQMVRTGYLARLKREKTPFKIADLMKMFLIEDDLVTIKHMDLGEEQMNNFKQSLSGLL
;
A
#
# COMPACT_ATOMS: atom_id res chain seq x y z
N MET A 1 14.71 3.45 83.85
CA MET A 1 13.75 4.58 83.73
C MET A 1 14.00 5.23 82.38
N ASN A 2 12.93 5.39 81.59
CA ASN A 2 12.77 6.17 80.33
C ASN A 2 13.48 5.62 79.07
N THR A 3 12.79 4.87 78.19
CA THR A 3 11.90 5.28 77.06
C THR A 3 12.54 6.23 76.05
N PHE A 4 12.86 5.75 74.84
CA PHE A 4 12.69 6.49 73.58
C PHE A 4 12.63 5.48 72.41
N THR A 5 11.44 5.02 72.01
CA THR A 5 10.62 5.47 70.87
C THR A 5 11.01 4.85 69.52
N ARG A 6 10.07 4.05 69.00
CA ARG A 6 9.95 3.49 67.65
C ARG A 6 10.17 4.58 66.59
N LEU A 7 11.00 4.33 65.58
CA LEU A 7 10.99 5.11 64.33
C LEU A 7 11.85 4.47 63.22
N VAL A 8 11.56 3.23 62.80
CA VAL A 8 11.84 2.79 61.42
C VAL A 8 10.78 1.74 61.07
N PRO A 9 9.75 2.11 60.28
CA PRO A 9 9.75 1.61 58.90
C PRO A 9 9.03 2.59 57.95
N ILE A 10 9.60 3.77 57.72
CA ILE A 10 9.09 4.67 56.66
C ILE A 10 9.84 4.46 55.34
N GLY A 11 11.12 4.05 55.40
CA GLY A 11 11.94 3.83 54.21
C GLY A 11 11.49 2.65 53.33
N PHE A 12 10.96 1.57 53.91
CA PHE A 12 10.58 0.38 53.15
C PHE A 12 9.22 0.53 52.42
N LEU A 13 8.33 1.38 52.94
CA LEU A 13 7.02 1.63 52.33
C LEU A 13 7.13 2.55 51.10
N LEU A 14 8.10 3.49 51.11
CA LEU A 14 8.36 4.41 49.99
C LEU A 14 8.99 3.73 48.77
N VAL A 15 9.81 2.69 48.99
CA VAL A 15 10.39 1.90 47.89
C VAL A 15 9.34 1.03 47.20
N LEU A 16 8.37 0.49 47.95
CA LEU A 16 7.25 -0.28 47.39
C LEU A 16 6.25 0.58 46.59
N LEU A 17 6.08 1.85 46.97
CA LEU A 17 5.21 2.79 46.25
C LEU A 17 5.83 3.28 44.93
N LEU A 18 7.16 3.36 44.84
CA LEU A 18 7.87 3.74 43.61
C LEU A 18 8.00 2.59 42.59
N SER A 19 7.90 1.34 43.04
CA SER A 19 7.89 0.16 42.15
C SER A 19 6.52 -0.14 41.51
N SER A 20 5.47 0.61 41.87
CA SER A 20 4.10 0.37 41.37
C SER A 20 3.64 1.39 40.31
N CYS A 21 4.55 2.13 39.69
CA CYS A 21 4.31 2.64 38.34
C CYS A 21 4.49 1.48 37.35
N ALA A 22 3.56 0.53 37.38
CA ALA A 22 3.30 -0.30 36.22
C ALA A 22 2.72 0.64 35.16
N THR A 23 3.58 1.31 34.41
CA THR A 23 3.20 1.99 33.18
C THR A 23 2.62 0.90 32.30
N THR A 24 1.30 0.77 32.28
CA THR A 24 0.61 0.07 31.20
C THR A 24 0.92 0.88 29.95
N ALA A 25 2.06 0.58 29.33
CA ALA A 25 2.40 1.08 28.02
C ALA A 25 1.21 0.68 27.14
N ARG A 26 0.40 1.68 26.80
CA ARG A 26 -0.75 1.50 25.92
C ARG A 26 -0.15 0.92 24.65
N LYS A 27 -0.48 -0.32 24.30
CA LYS A 27 0.04 -0.98 23.11
C LYS A 27 -0.32 -0.07 21.94
N GLU A 28 0.68 0.63 21.43
CA GLU A 28 0.49 1.63 20.38
C GLU A 28 -0.08 0.88 19.18
N VAL A 29 -1.25 1.34 18.71
CA VAL A 29 -1.87 0.73 17.55
C VAL A 29 -1.02 1.13 16.36
N PRO A 30 -0.39 0.18 15.65
CA PRO A 30 0.54 0.52 14.58
C PRO A 30 -0.14 1.42 13.55
N TYR A 31 0.65 2.29 12.94
CA TYR A 31 0.27 3.11 11.81
C TYR A 31 1.17 2.73 10.64
N TYR A 32 0.57 2.48 9.49
CA TYR A 32 1.28 2.29 8.23
C TYR A 32 0.99 3.47 7.33
N ASP A 33 1.99 4.02 6.65
CA ASP A 33 1.85 5.31 5.93
C ASP A 33 0.78 5.25 4.85
N PHE A 34 0.63 4.10 4.18
CA PHE A 34 -0.41 3.89 3.17
C PHE A 34 -1.84 4.02 3.71
N GLN A 35 -2.06 3.93 5.03
CA GLN A 35 -3.38 4.18 5.62
C GLN A 35 -3.85 5.62 5.43
N GLY A 36 -2.94 6.58 5.24
CA GLY A 36 -3.25 7.98 4.99
C GLY A 36 -3.44 8.35 3.51
N MET A 37 -3.24 7.38 2.61
CA MET A 37 -3.16 7.61 1.17
C MET A 37 -4.48 7.42 0.42
N ALA A 38 -5.51 6.87 1.06
CA ALA A 38 -6.73 6.44 0.40
C ALA A 38 -7.88 7.47 0.45
N ASP A 39 -7.67 8.67 -0.10
CA ASP A 39 -8.81 9.56 -0.36
C ASP A 39 -9.77 8.92 -1.41
N SER A 40 -11.02 9.40 -1.47
CA SER A 40 -12.01 8.91 -2.43
C SER A 40 -11.52 9.03 -3.88
N GLY A 41 -11.75 8.02 -4.71
CA GLY A 41 -11.29 7.97 -6.10
C GLY A 41 -9.78 7.71 -6.28
N VAL A 42 -9.01 7.71 -5.19
CA VAL A 42 -7.57 7.42 -5.22
C VAL A 42 -7.32 5.92 -5.17
N ILE A 43 -6.34 5.46 -5.94
CA ILE A 43 -5.86 4.07 -5.91
C ILE A 43 -4.58 4.01 -5.09
N VAL A 44 -4.59 3.26 -4.01
CA VAL A 44 -3.42 2.99 -3.18
C VAL A 44 -2.80 1.66 -3.58
N VAL A 45 -1.51 1.66 -3.92
CA VAL A 45 -0.76 0.44 -4.21
C VAL A 45 0.32 0.26 -3.17
N THR A 46 0.50 -0.96 -2.65
CA THR A 46 1.65 -1.29 -1.81
C THR A 46 2.39 -2.50 -2.36
N VAL A 47 3.71 -2.50 -2.30
CA VAL A 47 4.59 -3.55 -2.80
C VAL A 47 5.57 -3.96 -1.70
N ASP A 48 5.59 -5.23 -1.36
CA ASP A 48 6.59 -5.85 -0.50
C ASP A 48 7.90 -5.98 -1.28
N ALA A 49 8.90 -5.18 -0.92
CA ALA A 49 10.13 -5.09 -1.69
C ALA A 49 10.97 -6.38 -1.64
N GLN A 50 10.83 -7.16 -0.56
CA GLN A 50 11.55 -8.41 -0.40
C GLN A 50 10.92 -9.52 -1.25
N LYS A 51 9.58 -9.61 -1.26
CA LYS A 51 8.87 -10.57 -2.11
C LYS A 51 9.00 -10.19 -3.59
N GLU A 52 8.89 -8.91 -3.94
CA GLU A 52 8.95 -8.42 -5.32
C GLU A 52 10.32 -7.85 -5.72
N SER A 53 11.41 -8.50 -5.29
CA SER A 53 12.77 -7.96 -5.45
C SER A 53 13.18 -7.67 -6.90
N GLU A 54 12.68 -8.44 -7.89
CA GLU A 54 12.96 -8.19 -9.30
C GLU A 54 12.32 -6.90 -9.81
N LEU A 55 11.07 -6.62 -9.41
CA LEU A 55 10.37 -5.38 -9.71
C LEU A 55 11.09 -4.19 -9.05
N ILE A 56 11.50 -4.33 -7.79
CA ILE A 56 12.20 -3.25 -7.09
C ILE A 56 13.55 -2.98 -7.73
N LYS A 57 14.31 -4.02 -8.09
CA LYS A 57 15.60 -3.84 -8.77
C LYS A 57 15.45 -3.19 -10.15
N SER A 58 14.37 -3.45 -10.89
CA SER A 58 14.15 -2.78 -12.18
C SER A 58 13.87 -1.29 -12.02
N VAL A 59 13.12 -0.90 -11.00
CA VAL A 59 12.83 0.51 -10.66
C VAL A 59 14.09 1.27 -10.29
N PHE A 60 14.89 0.73 -9.37
CA PHE A 60 16.09 1.40 -8.89
C PHE A 60 17.28 1.30 -9.86
N ALA A 61 17.16 0.50 -10.93
CA ALA A 61 18.17 0.30 -11.96
C ALA A 61 19.59 0.08 -11.38
N ASP A 62 20.49 1.04 -11.59
CA ASP A 62 21.89 0.98 -11.15
C ASP A 62 22.08 1.21 -9.63
N MET A 63 21.03 1.59 -8.90
CA MET A 63 21.05 1.86 -7.46
C MET A 63 20.70 0.61 -6.64
N GLN A 64 21.40 -0.50 -6.89
CA GLN A 64 21.12 -1.79 -6.23
C GLN A 64 21.14 -1.71 -4.70
N GLU A 65 22.06 -0.92 -4.12
CA GLU A 65 22.11 -0.73 -2.67
C GLU A 65 20.82 -0.08 -2.12
N PHE A 66 20.19 0.81 -2.88
CA PHE A 66 18.90 1.39 -2.48
C PHE A 66 17.77 0.37 -2.62
N ALA A 67 17.78 -0.43 -3.68
CA ALA A 67 16.80 -1.50 -3.88
C ALA A 67 16.85 -2.53 -2.74
N ASP A 68 18.05 -2.97 -2.35
CA ASP A 68 18.24 -3.99 -1.31
C ASP A 68 17.88 -3.50 0.10
N ARG A 69 17.82 -2.18 0.31
CA ARG A 69 17.40 -1.54 1.57
C ARG A 69 15.89 -1.33 1.66
N ALA A 70 15.16 -1.44 0.55
CA ALA A 70 13.73 -1.24 0.53
C ALA A 70 13.02 -2.40 1.25
N GLU A 71 12.04 -2.07 2.07
CA GLU A 71 11.17 -3.03 2.76
C GLU A 71 9.77 -3.01 2.16
N ARG A 72 9.22 -1.81 1.95
CA ARG A 72 7.90 -1.62 1.34
C ARG A 72 7.84 -0.33 0.54
N ILE A 73 7.15 -0.37 -0.58
CA ILE A 73 6.82 0.82 -1.35
C ILE A 73 5.31 1.00 -1.35
N SER A 74 4.86 2.21 -1.04
CA SER A 74 3.45 2.59 -1.05
C SER A 74 3.25 3.75 -2.01
N LEU A 75 2.21 3.68 -2.83
CA LEU A 75 1.84 4.69 -3.82
C LEU A 75 0.40 5.13 -3.60
N SER A 76 0.16 6.42 -3.79
CA SER A 76 -1.14 7.05 -3.87
C SER A 76 -1.30 7.58 -5.29
N LEU A 77 -2.23 7.02 -6.07
CA LEU A 77 -2.43 7.32 -7.48
C LEU A 77 -3.78 8.02 -7.65
N SER A 78 -3.75 9.28 -8.06
CA SER A 78 -4.92 10.11 -8.34
C SER A 78 -5.07 10.26 -9.86
N PRO A 79 -6.01 9.54 -10.50
CA PRO A 79 -6.27 9.68 -11.94
C PRO A 79 -6.66 11.13 -12.28
N ARG A 80 -6.14 11.67 -13.39
CA ARG A 80 -6.54 12.99 -13.90
C ARG A 80 -7.66 12.92 -14.94
N VAL A 81 -7.94 11.71 -15.45
CA VAL A 81 -8.93 11.42 -16.47
C VAL A 81 -9.76 10.20 -16.11
N ASP A 82 -11.02 10.24 -16.52
CA ASP A 82 -11.99 9.15 -16.31
C ASP A 82 -11.85 8.12 -17.43
N ALA A 83 -10.69 7.46 -17.49
CA ALA A 83 -10.38 6.41 -18.46
C ALA A 83 -10.23 5.06 -17.75
N TYR A 84 -10.87 4.03 -18.28
CA TYR A 84 -10.74 2.65 -17.84
C TYR A 84 -10.29 1.74 -19.00
N PRO A 85 -9.23 0.92 -18.82
CA PRO A 85 -8.37 0.78 -17.63
C PRO A 85 -7.55 2.04 -17.31
N LEU A 86 -7.01 2.12 -16.09
CA LEU A 86 -6.17 3.23 -15.63
C LEU A 86 -5.05 3.58 -16.63
N GLU A 87 -4.98 4.85 -17.04
CA GLU A 87 -3.92 5.40 -17.88
C GLU A 87 -2.77 5.93 -17.02
N VAL A 88 -1.60 5.28 -17.10
CA VAL A 88 -0.46 5.55 -16.21
C VAL A 88 0.19 6.91 -16.45
N ASP A 89 0.08 7.46 -17.67
CA ASP A 89 0.68 8.75 -18.03
C ASP A 89 -0.17 9.96 -17.57
N GLU A 90 -1.43 9.73 -17.16
CA GLU A 90 -2.41 10.77 -16.81
C GLU A 90 -2.81 10.69 -15.33
N LEU A 91 -1.80 10.68 -14.44
CA LEU A 91 -2.02 10.64 -12.99
C LEU A 91 -1.09 11.55 -12.19
N ASP A 92 -1.64 12.04 -11.08
CA ASP A 92 -0.87 12.56 -9.97
C ASP A 92 -0.52 11.41 -9.02
N ALA A 93 0.75 11.31 -8.66
CA ALA A 93 1.27 10.28 -7.77
C ALA A 93 2.11 10.89 -6.64
N TYR A 94 1.99 10.29 -5.48
CA TYR A 94 3.04 10.34 -4.48
C TYR A 94 3.25 8.96 -3.87
N GLY A 95 4.44 8.75 -3.32
CA GLY A 95 4.78 7.47 -2.72
C GLY A 95 5.77 7.60 -1.58
N VAL A 96 5.75 6.57 -0.74
CA VAL A 96 6.66 6.39 0.38
C VAL A 96 7.41 5.08 0.18
N ILE A 97 8.73 5.15 0.25
CA ILE A 97 9.61 3.98 0.29
C ILE A 97 10.06 3.84 1.74
N GLU A 98 9.65 2.76 2.38
CA GLU A 98 10.08 2.34 3.72
C GLU A 98 11.30 1.42 3.58
N GLY A 99 12.30 1.57 4.44
CA GLY A 99 13.49 0.74 4.45
C GLY A 99 14.60 1.24 5.37
N ASP A 100 15.80 0.65 5.27
CA ASP A 100 16.98 1.12 6.02
C ASP A 100 17.67 2.29 5.31
N TYR A 101 17.05 3.47 5.42
CA TYR A 101 17.50 4.70 4.79
C TYR A 101 17.88 5.78 5.81
N PRO A 102 19.16 5.85 6.23
CA PRO A 102 19.64 6.97 7.03
C PRO A 102 19.41 8.30 6.30
N LYS A 103 18.71 9.24 6.93
CA LYS A 103 18.34 10.53 6.32
C LYS A 103 19.53 11.27 5.72
N TRP A 104 20.66 11.25 6.43
CA TRP A 104 21.88 11.91 5.97
C TRP A 104 22.41 11.28 4.68
N LEU A 105 22.33 9.96 4.52
CA LEU A 105 22.82 9.24 3.34
C LEU A 105 21.98 9.64 2.13
N VAL A 106 20.66 9.50 2.24
CA VAL A 106 19.72 9.80 1.14
C VAL A 106 19.85 11.26 0.70
N ASN A 107 19.80 12.20 1.64
CA ASN A 107 19.84 13.62 1.32
C ASN A 107 21.22 14.08 0.81
N THR A 108 22.30 13.44 1.25
CA THR A 108 23.65 13.70 0.72
C THR A 108 23.74 13.20 -0.72
N THR A 109 23.27 11.98 -1.00
CA THR A 109 23.23 11.44 -2.36
C THR A 109 22.42 12.34 -3.30
N MET A 110 21.25 12.81 -2.87
CA MET A 110 20.43 13.75 -3.65
C MET A 110 21.13 15.09 -3.89
N MET A 111 21.85 15.61 -2.89
CA MET A 111 22.61 16.86 -3.01
C MET A 111 23.71 16.79 -4.06
N TYR A 112 24.35 15.64 -4.23
CA TYR A 112 25.41 15.43 -5.23
C TYR A 112 24.88 14.96 -6.60
N SER A 113 23.59 14.66 -6.70
CA SER A 113 22.97 14.30 -7.98
C SER A 113 22.99 15.48 -8.96
N ARG A 114 23.43 15.21 -10.20
CA ARG A 114 23.42 16.21 -11.27
C ARG A 114 22.03 16.47 -11.83
N GLU A 115 21.11 15.54 -11.65
CA GLU A 115 19.75 15.60 -12.18
C GLU A 115 18.78 16.32 -11.23
N LEU A 116 19.17 16.51 -9.97
CA LEU A 116 18.33 17.13 -8.95
C LEU A 116 18.77 18.56 -8.64
N LYS A 117 17.79 19.40 -8.28
CA LYS A 117 17.98 20.73 -7.74
C LYS A 117 17.29 20.82 -6.39
N ARG A 118 18.01 21.35 -5.40
CA ARG A 118 17.42 21.64 -4.08
C ARG A 118 16.42 22.78 -4.17
N GLN A 119 15.27 22.59 -3.53
CA GLN A 119 14.21 23.57 -3.36
C GLN A 119 14.00 23.86 -1.87
N TYR A 120 13.45 25.05 -1.59
CA TYR A 120 13.09 25.49 -0.25
C TYR A 120 11.63 25.95 -0.28
N ALA A 121 10.82 25.42 0.61
CA ALA A 121 9.43 25.82 0.82
C ALA A 121 9.27 26.58 2.15
N GLN A 122 8.03 26.87 2.51
CA GLN A 122 7.71 27.44 3.82
C GLN A 122 8.08 26.45 4.95
N ASP A 123 8.21 26.96 6.17
CA ASP A 123 8.52 26.17 7.38
C ASP A 123 9.83 25.37 7.32
N ASP A 124 10.85 25.93 6.66
CA ASP A 124 12.19 25.33 6.48
C ASP A 124 12.19 23.97 5.77
N LEU A 125 11.08 23.59 5.11
CA LEU A 125 11.00 22.35 4.35
C LEU A 125 11.94 22.43 3.15
N THR A 126 12.89 21.49 3.10
CA THR A 126 13.84 21.33 2.00
C THR A 126 13.56 20.02 1.30
N TYR A 127 13.54 20.05 -0.03
CA TYR A 127 13.38 18.86 -0.86
C TYR A 127 14.20 18.99 -2.14
N PHE A 128 14.27 17.92 -2.93
CA PHE A 128 14.97 17.91 -4.21
C PHE A 128 13.97 17.68 -5.34
N GLN A 129 14.12 18.41 -6.44
CA GLN A 129 13.27 18.28 -7.62
C GLN A 129 14.15 17.97 -8.84
N GLN A 130 13.67 17.10 -9.72
CA GLN A 130 14.30 16.85 -11.01
C GLN A 130 14.40 18.14 -11.83
N LYS A 131 15.55 18.34 -12.48
CA LYS A 131 15.79 19.50 -13.35
C LYS A 131 14.98 19.44 -14.65
N ASN A 132 14.77 18.22 -15.16
CA ASN A 132 14.11 17.93 -16.43
C ASN A 132 12.90 17.00 -16.23
N GLY A 133 12.09 17.24 -15.20
CA GLY A 133 10.93 16.41 -14.86
C GLY A 133 10.14 16.98 -13.70
N GLU A 134 9.05 16.31 -13.34
CA GLU A 134 8.12 16.75 -12.30
C GLU A 134 8.41 16.12 -10.93
N LEU A 135 9.25 15.08 -10.89
CA LEU A 135 9.54 14.32 -9.67
C LEU A 135 10.25 15.19 -8.62
N SER A 136 9.66 15.23 -7.45
CA SER A 136 10.21 15.77 -6.21
C SER A 136 10.42 14.64 -5.21
N ILE A 137 11.52 14.69 -4.44
CA ILE A 137 11.95 13.62 -3.56
C ILE A 137 12.73 14.16 -2.37
N TYR A 138 12.56 13.53 -1.19
CA TYR A 138 13.33 13.84 0.01
C TYR A 138 13.17 12.73 1.07
N ALA A 139 14.15 12.60 1.96
CA ALA A 139 14.04 11.74 3.14
C ALA A 139 13.56 12.56 4.36
N PRO A 140 12.27 12.45 4.76
CA PRO A 140 11.74 13.19 5.90
C PRO A 140 12.37 12.76 7.24
N ASN A 141 12.60 11.46 7.41
CA ASN A 141 13.10 10.81 8.63
C ASN A 141 14.11 9.68 8.27
N ASN A 142 14.52 8.90 9.28
CA ASN A 142 15.50 7.83 9.13
C ASN A 142 14.78 6.50 8.92
N ASP A 143 14.33 6.24 7.69
CA ASP A 143 13.67 5.00 7.27
C ASP A 143 12.80 5.23 6.03
N LYS A 144 12.43 6.48 5.74
CA LYS A 144 11.51 6.77 4.65
C LYS A 144 12.07 7.72 3.62
N ILE A 145 11.65 7.49 2.38
CA ILE A 145 11.82 8.39 1.25
C ILE A 145 10.43 8.74 0.74
N LEU A 146 10.08 10.02 0.76
CA LEU A 146 8.84 10.55 0.21
C LEU A 146 9.14 11.14 -1.18
N PHE A 147 8.38 10.72 -2.18
CA PHE A 147 8.50 11.21 -3.55
C PHE A 147 7.14 11.51 -4.16
N THR A 148 7.10 12.38 -5.17
CA THR A 148 5.86 12.78 -5.84
C THR A 148 6.11 13.48 -7.17
N ASN A 149 5.18 13.39 -8.12
CA ASN A 149 5.17 14.20 -9.34
C ASN A 149 4.29 15.47 -9.25
N ARG A 150 3.68 15.75 -8.08
CA ARG A 150 2.90 16.97 -7.80
C ARG A 150 3.61 17.88 -6.81
N GLY A 151 2.91 18.89 -6.28
CA GLY A 151 3.47 19.83 -5.30
C GLY A 151 3.96 19.15 -4.03
N TYR A 152 5.29 19.10 -3.83
CA TYR A 152 5.91 18.43 -2.69
C TYR A 152 5.41 18.94 -1.31
N PRO A 153 5.26 20.26 -1.06
CA PRO A 153 4.78 20.74 0.24
C PRO A 153 3.38 20.23 0.59
N GLU A 154 2.46 20.20 -0.38
CA GLU A 154 1.10 19.67 -0.17
C GLU A 154 1.12 18.20 0.20
N VAL A 155 1.93 17.41 -0.51
CA VAL A 155 2.09 15.97 -0.24
C VAL A 155 2.72 15.73 1.12
N TYR A 156 3.71 16.53 1.52
CA TYR A 156 4.35 16.44 2.82
C TYR A 156 3.35 16.70 3.96
N GLU A 157 2.46 17.68 3.82
CA GLU A 157 1.39 17.93 4.79
C GLU A 157 0.43 16.75 4.92
N ILE A 158 0.02 16.15 3.79
CA ILE A 158 -0.84 14.96 3.77
C ILE A 158 -0.16 13.78 4.49
N TYR A 159 1.11 13.51 4.14
CA TYR A 159 1.93 12.46 4.75
C TYR A 159 2.08 12.66 6.26
N ASN A 160 2.39 13.87 6.70
CA ASN A 160 2.65 14.18 8.10
C ASN A 160 1.37 14.23 8.98
N ALA A 161 0.18 14.24 8.38
CA ALA A 161 -1.09 14.29 9.11
C ALA A 161 -1.49 12.93 9.75
N GLU A 162 -0.83 11.83 9.39
CA GLU A 162 -1.08 10.48 9.93
C GLU A 162 -2.57 10.06 9.90
N ARG A 163 -3.28 10.42 8.81
CA ARG A 163 -4.70 10.08 8.63
C ARG A 163 -4.87 8.56 8.55
N ARG A 164 -5.96 8.04 9.11
CA ARG A 164 -6.33 6.62 9.07
C ARG A 164 -7.58 6.43 8.20
N LEU A 165 -7.39 6.47 6.89
CA LEU A 165 -8.44 6.29 5.89
C LEU A 165 -8.71 4.81 5.59
N ILE A 166 -7.67 3.97 5.70
CA ILE A 166 -7.80 2.51 5.64
C ILE A 166 -7.84 1.95 7.07
N ASP A 167 -8.83 1.10 7.38
CA ASP A 167 -8.95 0.44 8.68
C ASP A 167 -7.79 -0.53 8.95
N LEU A 168 -7.53 -0.80 10.24
CA LEU A 168 -6.39 -1.63 10.64
C LEU A 168 -6.45 -3.07 10.12
N PRO A 169 -7.59 -3.80 10.16
CA PRO A 169 -7.72 -5.10 9.51
C PRO A 169 -7.30 -5.07 8.04
N THR A 170 -7.88 -4.18 7.23
CA THR A 170 -7.53 -4.04 5.81
C THR A 170 -6.04 -3.71 5.63
N ALA A 171 -5.50 -2.82 6.47
CA ALA A 171 -4.11 -2.44 6.38
C ALA A 171 -3.15 -3.62 6.71
N ASN A 172 -3.50 -4.47 7.67
CA ASN A 172 -2.71 -5.67 7.96
C ASN A 172 -2.76 -6.68 6.80
N ASP A 173 -3.91 -6.81 6.15
CA ASP A 173 -4.04 -7.67 4.96
C ASP A 173 -3.16 -7.15 3.82
N MET A 174 -3.18 -5.84 3.54
CA MET A 174 -2.30 -5.19 2.56
C MET A 174 -0.80 -5.32 2.89
N LEU A 175 -0.44 -5.20 4.18
CA LEU A 175 0.93 -5.39 4.65
C LEU A 175 1.41 -6.83 4.45
N SER A 176 0.51 -7.80 4.59
CA SER A 176 0.88 -9.22 4.47
C SER A 176 1.10 -9.67 3.03
N SER A 177 0.51 -8.98 2.05
CA SER A 177 0.59 -9.39 0.64
C SER A 177 1.89 -8.98 -0.05
N SER A 178 2.22 -9.64 -1.17
CA SER A 178 3.33 -9.22 -2.04
C SER A 178 3.02 -7.89 -2.72
N ILE A 179 1.82 -7.77 -3.28
CA ILE A 179 1.30 -6.51 -3.82
C ILE A 179 -0.14 -6.34 -3.31
N ALA A 180 -0.51 -5.14 -2.91
CA ALA A 180 -1.89 -4.80 -2.57
C ALA A 180 -2.34 -3.61 -3.41
N VAL A 181 -3.61 -3.61 -3.84
CA VAL A 181 -4.26 -2.48 -4.50
C VAL A 181 -5.56 -2.21 -3.77
N TYR A 182 -5.74 -0.99 -3.28
CA TYR A 182 -6.92 -0.55 -2.56
C TYR A 182 -7.49 0.70 -3.23
N SER A 183 -8.81 0.82 -3.30
CA SER A 183 -9.46 2.08 -3.63
C SER A 183 -10.81 2.21 -2.95
N LEU A 184 -11.10 3.42 -2.45
CA LEU A 184 -12.38 3.83 -1.92
C LEU A 184 -13.11 4.62 -3.02
N GLU A 185 -14.33 4.20 -3.36
CA GLU A 185 -15.18 4.78 -4.42
C GLU A 185 -14.38 5.02 -5.72
N PRO A 186 -13.81 3.96 -6.34
CA PRO A 186 -12.97 4.10 -7.53
C PRO A 186 -13.76 4.63 -8.74
N GLU A 187 -13.17 5.61 -9.43
CA GLU A 187 -13.65 6.09 -10.74
C GLU A 187 -12.99 5.32 -11.90
N THR A 188 -11.81 4.77 -11.67
CA THR A 188 -11.10 3.86 -12.57
C THR A 188 -10.27 2.85 -11.76
N PHE A 189 -9.70 1.85 -12.41
CA PHE A 189 -8.90 0.82 -11.74
C PHE A 189 -7.96 0.06 -12.69
N PHE A 190 -7.07 -0.75 -12.13
CA PHE A 190 -6.27 -1.69 -12.90
C PHE A 190 -7.15 -2.85 -13.39
N ASP A 191 -7.05 -3.19 -14.68
CA ASP A 191 -7.62 -4.44 -15.20
C ASP A 191 -6.60 -5.58 -15.04
N LEU A 192 -6.81 -6.45 -14.04
CA LEU A 192 -6.02 -7.68 -13.86
C LEU A 192 -6.47 -8.81 -14.79
N GLY A 193 -7.00 -8.46 -15.97
CA GLY A 193 -7.61 -9.35 -16.94
C GLY A 193 -8.83 -10.09 -16.38
N LEU A 194 -9.59 -9.37 -15.55
CA LEU A 194 -10.94 -9.78 -15.12
C LEU A 194 -12.00 -9.33 -16.14
N GLU A 195 -11.62 -8.46 -17.10
CA GLU A 195 -12.50 -7.91 -18.13
C GLU A 195 -13.77 -7.29 -17.52
N LEU A 196 -13.62 -6.65 -16.35
CA LEU A 196 -14.71 -5.97 -15.68
C LEU A 196 -15.13 -4.75 -16.51
N PRO A 197 -16.44 -4.52 -16.73
CA PRO A 197 -16.90 -3.28 -17.32
C PRO A 197 -16.61 -2.10 -16.41
N ASP A 198 -16.32 -0.95 -17.02
CA ASP A 198 -16.18 0.34 -16.33
C ASP A 198 -17.35 0.68 -15.39
N THR A 199 -18.58 0.37 -15.81
CA THR A 199 -19.78 0.57 -14.99
C THR A 199 -19.79 -0.23 -13.69
N VAL A 200 -19.02 -1.31 -13.60
CA VAL A 200 -18.88 -2.11 -12.39
C VAL A 200 -17.85 -1.48 -11.45
N ILE A 201 -16.79 -0.89 -12.00
CA ILE A 201 -15.75 -0.18 -11.23
C ILE A 201 -16.37 1.03 -10.54
N THR A 202 -17.06 1.89 -11.31
CA THR A 202 -17.71 3.12 -10.81
C THR A 202 -18.89 2.88 -9.86
N GLN A 203 -19.35 1.63 -9.71
CA GLN A 203 -20.41 1.23 -8.76
C GLN A 203 -19.86 0.49 -7.52
N ALA A 204 -18.54 0.31 -7.45
CA ALA A 204 -17.88 -0.23 -6.27
C ALA A 204 -17.72 0.88 -5.23
N LYS A 205 -17.99 0.56 -3.96
CA LYS A 205 -17.66 1.41 -2.83
C LYS A 205 -16.23 1.22 -2.37
N VAL A 206 -15.77 -0.02 -2.38
CA VAL A 206 -14.41 -0.37 -1.96
C VAL A 206 -13.92 -1.52 -2.83
N MET A 207 -12.70 -1.40 -3.34
CA MET A 207 -11.99 -2.48 -4.01
C MET A 207 -10.68 -2.74 -3.29
N LEU A 208 -10.46 -3.98 -2.86
CA LEU A 208 -9.19 -4.45 -2.32
C LEU A 208 -8.74 -5.68 -3.10
N LEU A 209 -7.55 -5.63 -3.66
CA LEU A 209 -6.87 -6.72 -4.34
C LEU A 209 -5.59 -7.06 -3.58
N LEU A 210 -5.43 -8.32 -3.21
CA LEU A 210 -4.26 -8.86 -2.53
C LEU A 210 -3.60 -9.90 -3.45
N ILE A 211 -2.42 -9.57 -3.95
CA ILE A 211 -1.66 -10.41 -4.86
C ILE A 211 -0.51 -11.03 -4.09
N ASN A 212 -0.41 -12.35 -4.16
CA ASN A 212 0.60 -13.14 -3.46
C ASN A 212 1.34 -14.06 -4.41
N GLN A 213 2.64 -14.20 -4.19
CA GLN A 213 3.44 -15.23 -4.84
C GLN A 213 3.07 -16.61 -4.29
N LYS A 214 2.94 -17.58 -5.18
CA LYS A 214 2.79 -19.00 -4.85
C LYS A 214 4.16 -19.66 -4.76
N GLU A 215 4.20 -20.79 -4.07
CA GLU A 215 5.43 -21.59 -3.91
C GLU A 215 5.99 -22.10 -5.26
N ASP A 216 5.14 -22.22 -6.27
CA ASP A 216 5.50 -22.65 -7.63
C ASP A 216 6.02 -21.51 -8.53
N GLY A 217 6.14 -20.29 -8.00
CA GLY A 217 6.57 -19.10 -8.73
C GLY A 217 5.44 -18.37 -9.47
N GLY A 218 4.21 -18.88 -9.44
CA GLY A 218 3.04 -18.19 -9.98
C GLY A 218 2.47 -17.15 -9.02
N TYR A 219 1.39 -16.48 -9.42
CA TYR A 219 0.68 -15.49 -8.58
C TYR A 219 -0.77 -15.88 -8.36
N SER A 220 -1.28 -15.59 -7.16
CA SER A 220 -2.69 -15.72 -6.80
C SER A 220 -3.25 -14.39 -6.34
N LEU A 221 -4.50 -14.11 -6.71
CA LEU A 221 -5.27 -12.97 -6.29
C LEU A 221 -6.35 -13.39 -5.29
N ASP A 222 -6.38 -12.71 -4.15
CA ASP A 222 -7.58 -12.58 -3.33
C ASP A 222 -8.16 -11.18 -3.55
N ALA A 223 -9.46 -11.07 -3.81
CA ALA A 223 -10.12 -9.79 -4.05
C ALA A 223 -11.38 -9.65 -3.19
N TYR A 224 -11.57 -8.46 -2.64
CA TYR A 224 -12.71 -8.07 -1.81
C TYR A 224 -13.30 -6.81 -2.41
N ILE A 225 -14.48 -6.93 -3.01
CA ILE A 225 -15.14 -5.84 -3.73
C ILE A 225 -16.50 -5.60 -3.08
N THR A 226 -16.64 -4.47 -2.40
CA THR A 226 -17.91 -4.03 -1.81
C THR A 226 -18.64 -3.17 -2.82
N MET A 227 -19.85 -3.59 -3.19
CA MET A 227 -20.70 -2.89 -4.16
C MET A 227 -21.70 -1.96 -3.48
N ASP A 228 -22.33 -1.08 -4.26
CA ASP A 228 -23.41 -0.23 -3.73
C ASP A 228 -24.61 -1.00 -3.19
N THR A 229 -24.93 -2.13 -3.82
CA THR A 229 -26.10 -2.96 -3.45
C THR A 229 -25.80 -4.46 -3.58
N PRO A 230 -26.50 -5.32 -2.81
CA PRO A 230 -26.41 -6.77 -2.97
C PRO A 230 -26.77 -7.28 -4.37
N LYS A 231 -27.64 -6.56 -5.09
CA LYS A 231 -27.99 -6.90 -6.48
C LYS A 231 -26.78 -6.73 -7.41
N LEU A 232 -26.03 -5.65 -7.23
CA LEU A 232 -24.81 -5.38 -8.01
C LEU A 232 -23.70 -6.37 -7.67
N ALA A 233 -23.52 -6.70 -6.39
CA ALA A 233 -22.60 -7.75 -5.95
C ALA A 233 -22.90 -9.11 -6.61
N ASN A 234 -24.18 -9.49 -6.67
CA ASN A 234 -24.60 -10.71 -7.37
C ASN A 234 -24.27 -10.68 -8.87
N THR A 235 -24.48 -9.54 -9.54
CA THR A 235 -24.14 -9.37 -10.95
C THR A 235 -22.62 -9.48 -11.15
N LEU A 236 -21.82 -8.75 -10.39
CA LEU A 236 -20.36 -8.80 -10.45
C LEU A 236 -19.85 -10.24 -10.27
N SER A 237 -20.32 -10.96 -9.25
CA SER A 237 -19.90 -12.34 -9.01
C SER A 237 -20.20 -13.28 -10.18
N GLN A 238 -21.37 -13.13 -10.83
CA GLN A 238 -21.71 -13.89 -12.03
C GLN A 238 -20.79 -13.55 -13.21
N MET A 239 -20.49 -12.27 -13.40
CA MET A 239 -19.61 -11.79 -14.46
C MET A 239 -18.19 -12.32 -14.30
N VAL A 240 -17.59 -12.14 -13.13
CA VAL A 240 -16.24 -12.63 -12.83
C VAL A 240 -16.17 -14.15 -12.99
N ARG A 241 -17.13 -14.89 -12.45
CA ARG A 241 -17.16 -16.36 -12.57
C ARG A 241 -17.23 -16.80 -14.03
N THR A 242 -18.03 -16.11 -14.84
CA THR A 242 -18.17 -16.42 -16.27
C THR A 242 -16.89 -16.10 -17.04
N GLY A 243 -16.30 -14.93 -16.80
CA GLY A 243 -15.02 -14.53 -17.41
C GLY A 243 -13.89 -15.48 -17.05
N TYR A 244 -13.76 -15.84 -15.77
CA TYR A 244 -12.76 -16.79 -15.31
C TYR A 244 -12.93 -18.19 -15.94
N LEU A 245 -14.17 -18.70 -16.00
CA LEU A 245 -14.47 -19.96 -16.68
C LEU A 245 -14.15 -19.93 -18.18
N ALA A 246 -14.42 -18.81 -18.85
CA ALA A 246 -14.08 -18.64 -20.26
C ALA A 246 -12.55 -18.65 -20.46
N ARG A 247 -11.80 -17.98 -19.59
CA ARG A 247 -10.34 -17.98 -19.58
C ARG A 247 -9.77 -19.39 -19.40
N LEU A 248 -10.20 -20.13 -18.39
CA LEU A 248 -9.74 -21.50 -18.14
C LEU A 248 -10.00 -22.43 -19.33
N LYS A 249 -11.13 -22.27 -20.02
CA LYS A 249 -11.43 -23.03 -21.25
C LYS A 249 -10.51 -22.64 -22.41
N ARG A 250 -10.23 -21.35 -22.59
CA ARG A 250 -9.32 -20.82 -23.63
C ARG A 250 -7.89 -21.35 -23.42
N GLU A 251 -7.42 -21.36 -22.19
CA GLU A 251 -6.08 -21.81 -21.78
C GLU A 251 -5.96 -23.33 -21.65
N LYS A 252 -7.07 -24.07 -21.79
CA LYS A 252 -7.14 -25.53 -21.59
C LYS A 252 -6.70 -25.98 -20.19
N THR A 253 -6.82 -25.11 -19.21
CA THR A 253 -6.50 -25.39 -17.81
C THR A 253 -7.60 -26.27 -17.20
N PRO A 254 -7.28 -27.45 -16.64
CA PRO A 254 -8.27 -28.31 -15.99
C PRO A 254 -8.89 -27.60 -14.77
N PHE A 255 -10.22 -27.71 -14.61
CA PHE A 255 -10.91 -27.14 -13.45
C PHE A 255 -12.00 -28.07 -12.92
N LYS A 256 -12.26 -27.97 -11.61
CA LYS A 256 -13.39 -28.63 -10.94
C LYS A 256 -14.41 -27.58 -10.53
N ILE A 257 -15.66 -27.79 -10.91
CA ILE A 257 -16.76 -26.86 -10.60
C ILE A 257 -16.89 -26.64 -9.08
N ALA A 258 -16.69 -27.68 -8.27
CA ALA A 258 -16.77 -27.60 -6.82
C ALA A 258 -15.71 -26.65 -6.20
N ASP A 259 -14.53 -26.56 -6.81
CA ASP A 259 -13.45 -25.69 -6.33
C ASP A 259 -13.74 -24.22 -6.71
N LEU A 260 -14.27 -24.01 -7.93
CA LEU A 260 -14.71 -22.69 -8.38
C LEU A 260 -15.85 -22.12 -7.53
N MET A 261 -16.76 -22.96 -7.03
CA MET A 261 -17.82 -22.49 -6.13
C MET A 261 -17.30 -21.97 -4.79
N LYS A 262 -16.13 -22.44 -4.33
CA LYS A 262 -15.49 -21.97 -3.08
C LYS A 262 -14.63 -20.72 -3.30
N MET A 263 -14.23 -20.47 -4.54
CA MET A 263 -13.43 -19.32 -4.93
C MET A 263 -14.26 -18.02 -4.97
N PHE A 264 -15.52 -18.08 -5.40
CA PHE A 264 -16.39 -16.91 -5.53
C PHE A 264 -17.48 -16.90 -4.47
N LEU A 265 -17.25 -16.15 -3.39
CA LEU A 265 -18.17 -16.01 -2.27
C LEU A 265 -18.88 -14.65 -2.36
N ILE A 266 -20.12 -14.61 -1.89
CA ILE A 266 -20.93 -13.38 -1.82
C ILE A 266 -21.55 -13.34 -0.44
N GLU A 267 -21.36 -12.23 0.26
CA GLU A 267 -21.96 -11.91 1.55
C GLU A 267 -22.57 -10.51 1.45
N ASP A 268 -23.90 -10.43 1.36
CA ASP A 268 -24.65 -9.19 1.12
C ASP A 268 -24.14 -8.40 -0.11
N ASP A 269 -23.48 -7.26 0.10
CA ASP A 269 -22.91 -6.39 -0.92
C ASP A 269 -21.41 -6.63 -1.17
N LEU A 270 -20.79 -7.57 -0.47
CA LEU A 270 -19.39 -7.95 -0.63
C LEU A 270 -19.25 -9.17 -1.54
N VAL A 271 -18.42 -9.03 -2.58
CA VAL A 271 -17.92 -10.13 -3.40
C VAL A 271 -16.50 -10.45 -2.96
N THR A 272 -16.27 -11.71 -2.59
CA THR A 272 -14.93 -12.22 -2.28
C THR A 272 -14.49 -13.23 -3.34
N ILE A 273 -13.31 -13.02 -3.89
CA ILE A 273 -12.62 -13.92 -4.81
C ILE A 273 -11.40 -14.45 -4.07
N LYS A 274 -11.23 -15.78 -3.98
CA LYS A 274 -10.10 -16.39 -3.27
C LYS A 274 -9.21 -17.24 -4.16
N HIS A 275 -7.90 -17.03 -4.09
CA HIS A 275 -6.86 -17.80 -4.75
C HIS A 275 -7.08 -17.93 -6.26
N MET A 276 -7.53 -16.85 -6.90
CA MET A 276 -7.66 -16.82 -8.34
C MET A 276 -6.27 -16.74 -8.97
N ASP A 277 -5.94 -17.68 -9.86
CA ASP A 277 -4.63 -17.69 -10.51
C ASP A 277 -4.51 -16.48 -11.45
N LEU A 278 -3.42 -15.72 -11.33
CA LEU A 278 -3.05 -14.70 -12.30
C LEU A 278 -2.11 -15.31 -13.34
N GLY A 279 -2.42 -15.10 -14.62
CA GLY A 279 -1.57 -15.53 -15.72
C GLY A 279 -0.29 -14.69 -15.81
N GLU A 280 0.78 -15.24 -16.39
CA GLU A 280 2.07 -14.55 -16.54
C GLU A 280 1.92 -13.23 -17.30
N GLU A 281 1.16 -13.20 -18.39
CA GLU A 281 0.91 -11.99 -19.19
C GLU A 281 0.22 -10.89 -18.36
N GLN A 282 -0.81 -11.26 -17.58
CA GLN A 282 -1.54 -10.32 -16.72
C GLN A 282 -0.60 -9.72 -15.66
N MET A 283 0.21 -10.57 -15.04
CA MET A 283 1.17 -10.13 -14.01
C MET A 283 2.27 -9.25 -14.60
N ASN A 284 2.78 -9.58 -15.79
CA ASN A 284 3.80 -8.80 -16.47
C ASN A 284 3.28 -7.41 -16.87
N ASN A 285 2.07 -7.34 -17.43
CA ASN A 285 1.44 -6.07 -17.78
C ASN A 285 1.24 -5.20 -16.53
N PHE A 286 0.73 -5.79 -15.45
CA PHE A 286 0.53 -5.06 -14.20
C PHE A 286 1.86 -4.60 -13.58
N LYS A 287 2.90 -5.45 -13.53
CA LYS A 287 4.25 -5.07 -13.08
C LYS A 287 4.86 -3.96 -13.94
N GLN A 288 4.65 -3.99 -15.26
CA GLN A 288 5.12 -2.96 -16.16
C GLN A 288 4.43 -1.61 -15.88
N SER A 289 3.10 -1.62 -15.65
CA SER A 289 2.38 -0.41 -15.22
C SER A 289 2.94 0.13 -13.90
N LEU A 290 3.21 -0.73 -12.92
CA LEU A 290 3.81 -0.32 -11.65
C LEU A 290 5.24 0.20 -11.80
N SER A 291 6.06 -0.42 -12.64
CA SER A 291 7.44 0.05 -12.88
C SER A 291 7.49 1.40 -13.60
N GLY A 292 6.45 1.80 -14.33
CA GLY A 292 6.35 3.14 -14.89
C GLY A 292 5.97 4.22 -13.86
N LEU A 293 5.37 3.79 -12.74
CA LEU A 293 4.92 4.65 -11.63
C LEU A 293 5.99 4.86 -10.55
N LEU A 294 6.96 3.95 -10.49
CA LEU A 294 8.02 3.86 -9.50
C LEU A 294 9.33 4.43 -10.06
#